data_AF-A0A5C8T0R1-F1
#
_entry.id   AF-A0A5C8T0R1-F1
#
_cell.length_a   1.000
_cell.length_b   1.000
_cell.length_c   1.000
_cell.angle_alpha   90.00
_cell.angle_beta   90.00
_cell.angle_gamma   90.00
#
_symmetry.space_group_name_H-M   'P 1'
#
loop_
_entity.id
_entity.type
_entity.pdbx_description
1 polymer ?
#
loop_
_entity_poly.entity_id
_entity_poly.type
_entity_poly.pdbx_seq_one_letter_code
_entity_poly.pdbx_strand_id
1 'polypeptide(L)'
;MWTTENRTRYDRSELRYPSDLTDDEWALIEPLIPPAKRGGGKRSVDMRAVVNGLMYVLSTGCQWRAIPKDLAARSTVHDYFDLWDYDGTLERIHHTLYVACRERVGREVSPTAAIIDSQSVKGAEKGGGSIDPPGYDAGKKIRGKKRHILVDTQGLLMHALVHPADIQDRDGGVLVMATLFGLYPFLLKLFADGGYQGPTFQDGLRKVCRTITVEIVRRSDQAKGFVVLPKRWIVERTIGWLNRCRRLAKDWECKSRKGRAFVLLASIRL
;
A
#
# COMPACT_ATOMS: atom_id res chain seq x y z
N MET A 1 3.82 -18.21 18.42
CA MET A 1 4.08 -19.65 18.20
C MET A 1 3.13 -20.12 17.11
N TRP A 2 3.60 -20.86 16.11
CA TRP A 2 2.76 -21.33 15.00
C TRP A 2 1.94 -22.54 15.45
N THR A 3 0.63 -22.37 15.65
CA THR A 3 -0.29 -23.41 16.18
C THR A 3 -0.85 -24.28 15.05
N THR A 4 -1.44 -25.43 15.40
CA THR A 4 -2.17 -26.29 14.45
C THR A 4 -3.33 -25.55 13.79
N GLU A 5 -4.07 -24.74 14.54
CA GLU A 5 -5.13 -23.86 14.00
C GLU A 5 -4.57 -22.85 12.98
N ASN A 6 -3.39 -22.27 13.26
CA ASN A 6 -2.71 -21.39 12.30
C ASN A 6 -2.26 -22.16 11.05
N ARG A 7 -1.82 -23.44 11.18
CA ARG A 7 -1.48 -24.26 10.01
C ARG A 7 -2.66 -24.41 9.07
N THR A 8 -3.81 -24.81 9.59
CA THR A 8 -5.02 -25.00 8.77
C THR A 8 -5.48 -23.68 8.15
N ARG A 9 -5.45 -22.58 8.92
CA ARG A 9 -5.87 -21.26 8.43
C ARG A 9 -4.97 -20.69 7.33
N TYR A 10 -3.68 -20.99 7.36
CA TYR A 10 -2.71 -20.50 6.38
C TYR A 10 -2.30 -21.58 5.37
N ASP A 11 -2.97 -22.74 5.37
CA ASP A 11 -2.74 -23.77 4.38
C ASP A 11 -3.28 -23.29 3.03
N ARG A 12 -2.42 -23.38 2.01
CA ARG A 12 -2.71 -22.99 0.63
C ARG A 12 -2.35 -24.10 -0.35
N SER A 13 -2.14 -25.32 0.15
CA SER A 13 -1.73 -26.48 -0.65
C SER A 13 -2.79 -26.94 -1.65
N GLU A 14 -4.07 -26.73 -1.34
CA GLU A 14 -5.19 -27.08 -2.21
C GLU A 14 -5.49 -26.03 -3.29
N LEU A 15 -4.87 -24.85 -3.18
CA LEU A 15 -5.02 -23.79 -4.18
C LEU A 15 -4.12 -24.07 -5.39
N ARG A 16 -4.61 -23.73 -6.58
CA ARG A 16 -3.85 -23.83 -7.82
C ARG A 16 -2.53 -23.04 -7.74
N TYR A 17 -2.59 -21.82 -7.21
CA TYR A 17 -1.41 -21.05 -6.84
C TYR A 17 -1.52 -20.60 -5.39
N PRO A 18 -0.39 -20.53 -4.63
CA PRO A 18 -0.37 -19.96 -3.29
C PRO A 18 -0.79 -18.48 -3.21
N SER A 19 -0.92 -17.81 -4.36
CA SER A 19 -1.42 -16.44 -4.49
C SER A 19 -2.92 -16.33 -4.66
N ASP A 20 -3.61 -17.42 -4.99
CA ASP A 20 -5.04 -17.39 -5.25
C ASP A 20 -5.82 -17.15 -3.97
N LEU A 21 -7.03 -16.60 -4.11
CA LEU A 21 -7.93 -16.39 -3.00
C LEU A 21 -8.66 -17.68 -2.64
N THR A 22 -8.71 -17.96 -1.34
CA THR A 22 -9.64 -18.93 -0.76
C THR A 22 -11.10 -18.47 -0.94
N ASP A 23 -12.06 -19.37 -0.73
CA ASP A 23 -13.48 -19.03 -0.83
C ASP A 23 -13.89 -17.98 0.21
N ASP A 24 -13.35 -18.07 1.43
CA ASP A 24 -13.59 -17.10 2.50
C ASP A 24 -13.01 -15.71 2.17
N GLU A 25 -11.79 -15.65 1.61
CA GLU A 25 -11.20 -14.40 1.15
C GLU A 25 -11.99 -13.82 -0.04
N TRP A 26 -12.48 -14.67 -0.93
CA TRP A 26 -13.30 -14.25 -2.07
C TRP A 26 -14.64 -13.65 -1.61
N ALA A 27 -15.30 -14.26 -0.64
CA ALA A 27 -16.58 -13.78 -0.10
C ALA A 27 -16.49 -12.36 0.49
N LEU A 28 -15.31 -11.92 0.94
CA LEU A 28 -15.07 -10.55 1.41
C LEU A 28 -14.89 -9.54 0.27
N ILE A 29 -14.34 -9.98 -0.87
CA ILE A 29 -13.96 -9.09 -1.99
C ILE A 29 -15.08 -9.00 -3.02
N GLU A 30 -15.73 -10.12 -3.35
CA GLU A 30 -16.80 -10.21 -4.35
C GLU A 30 -17.86 -9.10 -4.25
N PRO A 31 -18.47 -8.84 -3.07
CA PRO A 31 -19.54 -7.85 -2.97
C PRO A 31 -19.05 -6.40 -3.17
N LEU A 32 -17.74 -6.16 -3.11
CA LEU A 32 -17.13 -4.84 -3.25
C LEU A 32 -16.75 -4.54 -4.71
N ILE A 33 -16.78 -5.54 -5.59
CA ILE A 33 -16.53 -5.37 -7.02
C ILE A 33 -17.78 -4.79 -7.67
N PRO A 34 -17.68 -3.66 -8.41
CA PRO A 34 -18.83 -3.06 -9.06
C PRO A 34 -19.55 -4.05 -9.98
N PRO A 35 -20.90 -4.13 -9.93
CA PRO A 35 -21.65 -5.02 -10.79
C PRO A 35 -21.44 -4.66 -12.26
N ALA A 36 -21.79 -5.59 -13.15
CA ALA A 36 -21.81 -5.30 -14.57
C ALA A 36 -22.72 -4.10 -14.86
N LYS A 37 -22.29 -3.19 -15.75
CA LYS A 37 -23.10 -2.04 -16.16
C LYS A 37 -24.45 -2.51 -16.71
N ARG A 38 -25.51 -1.75 -16.43
CA ARG A 38 -26.85 -2.01 -16.96
C ARG A 38 -26.91 -1.55 -18.42
N GLY A 39 -27.23 -2.46 -19.32
CA GLY A 39 -27.23 -2.21 -20.78
C GLY A 39 -25.86 -2.44 -21.44
N GLY A 40 -25.87 -2.82 -22.72
CA GLY A 40 -24.70 -3.32 -23.43
C GLY A 40 -24.45 -4.82 -23.23
N GLY A 41 -23.28 -5.30 -23.63
CA GLY A 41 -22.90 -6.71 -23.44
C GLY A 41 -22.75 -7.04 -21.95
N LYS A 42 -23.39 -8.12 -21.50
CA LYS A 42 -23.23 -8.63 -20.13
C LYS A 42 -21.75 -8.96 -19.88
N ARG A 43 -21.21 -8.59 -18.72
CA ARG A 43 -19.87 -9.01 -18.29
C ARG A 43 -19.83 -10.54 -18.27
N SER A 44 -19.05 -11.14 -19.16
CA SER A 44 -18.81 -12.59 -19.24
C SER A 44 -17.53 -13.03 -18.51
N VAL A 45 -16.75 -12.06 -18.05
CA VAL A 45 -15.46 -12.30 -17.37
C VAL A 45 -15.71 -12.72 -15.92
N ASP A 46 -15.09 -13.82 -15.51
CA ASP A 46 -15.01 -14.22 -14.11
C ASP A 46 -14.11 -13.26 -13.31
N MET A 47 -14.69 -12.56 -12.34
CA MET A 47 -13.98 -11.59 -11.50
C MET A 47 -13.01 -12.25 -10.54
N ARG A 48 -13.28 -13.48 -10.08
CA ARG A 48 -12.34 -14.21 -9.21
C ARG A 48 -11.06 -14.53 -9.97
N ALA A 49 -11.20 -14.98 -11.22
CA ALA A 49 -10.05 -15.23 -12.10
C ALA A 49 -9.23 -13.95 -12.36
N VAL A 50 -9.87 -12.78 -12.46
CA VAL A 50 -9.18 -11.49 -12.57
C VAL A 50 -8.40 -11.18 -11.29
N VAL A 51 -9.03 -11.27 -10.11
CA VAL A 51 -8.35 -10.98 -8.83
C VAL A 51 -7.22 -11.97 -8.58
N ASN A 52 -7.40 -13.26 -8.84
CA ASN A 52 -6.32 -14.27 -8.75
C ASN A 52 -5.15 -13.91 -9.68
N GLY A 53 -5.44 -13.47 -10.91
CA GLY A 53 -4.41 -12.95 -11.83
C GLY A 53 -3.63 -11.76 -11.26
N LEU A 54 -4.31 -10.80 -10.61
CA LEU A 54 -3.67 -9.67 -9.96
C LEU A 54 -2.82 -10.09 -8.76
N MET A 55 -3.35 -10.98 -7.91
CA MET A 55 -2.62 -11.52 -6.77
C MET A 55 -1.40 -12.33 -7.22
N TYR A 56 -1.49 -13.05 -8.33
CA TYR A 56 -0.36 -13.77 -8.92
C TYR A 56 0.76 -12.81 -9.34
N VAL A 57 0.43 -11.76 -10.11
CA VAL A 57 1.38 -10.73 -10.53
C VAL A 57 2.01 -10.03 -9.32
N LEU A 58 1.19 -9.67 -8.33
CA LEU A 58 1.64 -9.05 -7.09
C LEU A 58 2.63 -9.95 -6.32
N SER A 59 2.32 -11.26 -6.20
CA SER A 59 3.13 -12.24 -5.47
C SER A 59 4.48 -12.47 -6.12
N THR A 60 4.44 -12.79 -7.41
CA THR A 60 5.58 -13.33 -8.14
C THR A 60 6.46 -12.21 -8.69
N GLY A 61 5.87 -11.03 -8.89
CA GLY A 61 6.51 -9.91 -9.58
C GLY A 61 6.72 -10.17 -11.07
N CYS A 62 6.06 -11.19 -11.64
CA CYS A 62 6.26 -11.55 -13.04
C CYS A 62 5.88 -10.38 -13.97
N GLN A 63 6.45 -10.37 -15.16
CA GLN A 63 6.01 -9.45 -16.20
C GLN A 63 4.56 -9.78 -16.58
N TRP A 64 3.78 -8.76 -16.95
CA TRP A 64 2.40 -8.96 -17.43
C TRP A 64 2.30 -9.95 -18.59
N ARG A 65 3.37 -10.10 -19.41
CA ARG A 65 3.39 -11.02 -20.57
C ARG A 65 3.64 -12.48 -20.17
N ALA A 66 4.14 -12.67 -18.95
CA ALA A 66 4.46 -13.97 -18.39
C ALA A 66 3.37 -14.48 -17.43
N ILE A 67 2.19 -13.86 -17.42
CA ILE A 67 1.03 -14.42 -16.71
C ILE A 67 0.74 -15.80 -17.30
N PRO A 68 0.67 -16.86 -16.48
CA PRO A 68 0.32 -18.20 -16.92
C PRO A 68 -0.98 -18.22 -17.76
N LYS A 69 -0.98 -19.01 -18.83
CA LYS A 69 -2.10 -19.06 -19.81
C LYS A 69 -3.40 -19.62 -19.25
N ASP A 70 -3.29 -20.26 -18.10
CA ASP A 70 -4.31 -20.99 -17.41
C ASP A 70 -5.03 -20.07 -16.37
N LEU A 71 -4.47 -18.89 -16.08
CA LEU A 71 -5.15 -17.73 -15.46
C LEU A 71 -5.89 -16.87 -16.50
N ALA A 72 -6.68 -15.90 -16.03
CA ALA A 72 -7.37 -14.94 -16.90
C ALA A 72 -6.39 -14.23 -17.85
N ALA A 73 -6.85 -13.92 -19.06
CA ALA A 73 -6.01 -13.34 -20.10
C ALA A 73 -5.34 -12.03 -19.63
N ARG A 74 -4.06 -11.85 -19.97
CA ARG A 74 -3.24 -10.71 -19.51
C ARG A 74 -3.88 -9.35 -19.77
N SER A 75 -4.55 -9.17 -20.91
CA SER A 75 -5.23 -7.94 -21.28
C SER A 75 -6.38 -7.69 -20.32
N THR A 76 -7.25 -8.68 -20.13
CA THR A 76 -8.37 -8.62 -19.20
C THR A 76 -7.91 -8.27 -17.77
N VAL A 77 -6.90 -8.96 -17.25
CA VAL A 77 -6.38 -8.69 -15.89
C VAL A 77 -5.85 -7.26 -15.78
N HIS A 78 -5.04 -6.81 -16.75
CA HIS A 78 -4.48 -5.46 -16.75
C HIS A 78 -5.55 -4.38 -16.94
N ASP A 79 -6.55 -4.60 -17.80
CA ASP A 79 -7.60 -3.63 -18.09
C ASP A 79 -8.49 -3.41 -16.86
N TYR A 80 -8.84 -4.48 -16.14
CA TYR A 80 -9.55 -4.36 -14.87
C TYR A 80 -8.69 -3.70 -13.79
N PHE A 81 -7.39 -3.98 -13.72
CA PHE A 81 -6.49 -3.28 -12.81
C PHE A 81 -6.47 -1.77 -13.07
N ASP A 82 -6.29 -1.36 -14.33
CA ASP A 82 -6.23 0.05 -14.68
C ASP A 82 -7.58 0.76 -14.48
N LEU A 83 -8.69 0.05 -14.75
CA LEU A 83 -10.04 0.53 -14.48
C LEU A 83 -10.30 0.71 -12.98
N TRP A 84 -9.97 -0.30 -12.16
CA TRP A 84 -10.21 -0.27 -10.72
C TRP A 84 -9.31 0.71 -9.96
N ASP A 85 -8.12 0.98 -10.49
CA ASP A 85 -7.24 2.08 -10.05
C ASP A 85 -7.79 3.46 -10.49
N TYR A 86 -8.56 3.52 -11.58
CA TYR A 86 -9.16 4.77 -12.06
C TYR A 86 -10.47 5.12 -11.36
N ASP A 87 -11.37 4.15 -11.17
CA ASP A 87 -12.71 4.38 -10.64
C ASP A 87 -12.80 4.26 -9.10
N GLY A 88 -11.66 4.08 -8.44
CA GLY A 88 -11.55 3.97 -6.98
C GLY A 88 -12.01 2.63 -6.40
N THR A 89 -12.24 1.60 -7.23
CA THR A 89 -12.63 0.26 -6.74
C THR A 89 -11.58 -0.32 -5.81
N LEU A 90 -10.29 -0.20 -6.14
CA LEU A 90 -9.22 -0.72 -5.28
C LEU A 90 -9.19 -0.01 -3.93
N GLU A 91 -9.37 1.31 -3.90
CA GLU A 91 -9.46 2.09 -2.67
C GLU A 91 -10.67 1.68 -1.82
N ARG A 92 -11.83 1.43 -2.42
CA ARG A 92 -13.03 0.97 -1.70
C ARG A 92 -12.82 -0.41 -1.09
N ILE A 93 -12.27 -1.35 -1.85
CA ILE A 93 -11.94 -2.70 -1.36
C ILE A 93 -10.97 -2.59 -0.19
N HIS A 94 -9.87 -1.85 -0.39
CA HIS A 94 -8.87 -1.62 0.64
C HIS A 94 -9.46 -1.02 1.92
N HIS A 95 -10.23 0.06 1.80
CA HIS A 95 -10.80 0.75 2.95
C HIS A 95 -11.79 -0.14 3.70
N THR A 96 -12.65 -0.88 3.00
CA THR A 96 -13.61 -1.79 3.64
C THR A 96 -12.91 -2.88 4.44
N LEU A 97 -11.86 -3.49 3.87
CA LEU A 97 -11.08 -4.52 4.55
C LEU A 97 -10.25 -3.94 5.71
N TYR A 98 -9.74 -2.72 5.56
CA TYR A 98 -9.08 -1.98 6.64
C TYR A 98 -10.03 -1.78 7.83
N VAL A 99 -11.27 -1.35 7.59
CA VAL A 99 -12.31 -1.17 8.62
C VAL A 99 -12.61 -2.50 9.31
N ALA A 100 -12.90 -3.55 8.54
CA ALA A 100 -13.21 -4.88 9.08
C ALA A 100 -12.07 -5.44 9.95
N CYS A 101 -10.81 -5.23 9.54
CA CYS A 101 -9.65 -5.63 10.33
C CYS A 101 -9.56 -4.91 11.67
N ARG A 102 -9.94 -3.63 11.74
CA ARG A 102 -9.94 -2.85 12.98
C ARG A 102 -11.07 -3.25 13.92
N GLU A 103 -12.27 -3.43 13.39
CA GLU A 103 -13.42 -3.87 14.17
C GLU A 103 -13.19 -5.26 14.78
N ARG A 104 -12.58 -6.18 14.02
CA ARG A 104 -12.25 -7.53 14.50
C ARG A 104 -11.31 -7.55 15.70
N VAL A 105 -10.49 -6.52 15.90
CA VAL A 105 -9.60 -6.37 17.06
C VAL A 105 -10.17 -5.41 18.12
N GLY A 106 -11.45 -5.06 18.03
CA GLY A 106 -12.14 -4.18 18.98
C GLY A 106 -11.65 -2.73 18.93
N ARG A 107 -11.17 -2.26 17.78
CA ARG A 107 -10.72 -0.88 17.59
C ARG A 107 -11.74 -0.09 16.80
N GLU A 108 -11.90 1.18 17.17
CA GLU A 108 -12.68 2.16 16.42
C GLU A 108 -12.25 2.25 14.96
N VAL A 109 -13.21 2.38 14.06
CA VAL A 109 -13.00 2.45 12.61
C VAL A 109 -12.05 3.58 12.23
N SER A 110 -12.23 4.75 12.86
CA SER A 110 -11.37 5.92 12.62
C SER A 110 -10.24 5.99 13.67
N PRO A 111 -8.97 5.90 13.25
CA PRO A 111 -7.84 5.99 14.16
C PRO A 111 -7.57 7.43 14.60
N THR A 112 -7.14 7.60 15.85
CA THR A 112 -6.69 8.89 16.40
C THR A 112 -5.19 9.13 16.25
N ALA A 113 -4.43 8.09 15.91
CA ALA A 113 -2.99 8.14 15.73
C ALA A 113 -2.54 7.37 14.49
N ALA A 114 -1.61 7.96 13.76
CA ALA A 114 -1.00 7.38 12.57
C ALA A 114 0.52 7.51 12.62
N ILE A 115 1.20 6.70 11.82
CA ILE A 115 2.66 6.62 11.73
C ILE A 115 3.02 6.75 10.27
N ILE A 116 3.90 7.71 9.94
CA ILE A 116 4.35 7.98 8.59
C ILE A 116 5.81 7.56 8.40
N ASP A 117 6.07 6.91 7.27
CA ASP A 117 7.43 6.60 6.83
C ASP A 117 7.50 6.53 5.31
N SER A 118 8.72 6.56 4.78
CA SER A 118 8.99 6.55 3.35
C SER A 118 9.96 5.44 2.94
N GLN A 119 9.67 4.80 1.82
CA GLN A 119 10.54 3.81 1.20
C GLN A 119 10.92 4.25 -0.21
N SER A 120 12.22 4.47 -0.45
CA SER A 120 12.75 4.70 -1.80
C SER A 120 13.04 3.35 -2.46
N VAL A 121 12.50 3.14 -3.65
CA VAL A 121 12.68 1.92 -4.45
C VAL A 121 13.34 2.23 -5.78
N LYS A 122 14.22 1.33 -6.22
CA LYS A 122 14.90 1.46 -7.52
C LYS A 122 13.90 1.28 -8.66
N GLY A 123 13.95 2.16 -9.65
CA GLY A 123 13.22 1.99 -10.90
C GLY A 123 13.83 0.87 -11.75
N ALA A 124 12.98 0.18 -12.52
CA ALA A 124 13.42 -0.88 -13.42
C ALA A 124 14.07 -0.36 -14.71
N GLU A 125 13.53 0.73 -15.28
CA GLU A 125 13.96 1.27 -16.58
C GLU A 125 14.63 2.65 -16.43
N LYS A 126 15.62 2.92 -17.30
CA LYS A 126 16.19 4.27 -17.45
C LYS A 126 15.22 5.13 -18.25
N GLY A 127 14.37 5.87 -17.55
CA GLY A 127 13.41 6.80 -18.16
C GLY A 127 11.98 6.37 -17.89
N GLY A 128 11.43 6.84 -16.76
CA GLY A 128 9.98 6.88 -16.63
C GLY A 128 9.41 7.79 -17.72
N GLY A 129 8.14 7.57 -18.09
CA GLY A 129 7.49 8.46 -19.05
C GLY A 129 7.61 9.92 -18.62
N SER A 130 7.61 10.86 -19.57
CA SER A 130 7.73 12.31 -19.31
C SER A 130 6.76 12.83 -18.24
N ILE A 131 5.62 12.14 -18.08
CA ILE A 131 4.56 12.44 -17.12
C ILE A 131 4.97 12.10 -15.67
N ASP A 132 5.72 11.02 -15.46
CA ASP A 132 6.01 10.46 -14.13
C ASP A 132 7.50 10.06 -14.02
N PRO A 133 8.44 11.02 -14.11
CA PRO A 133 9.86 10.71 -14.13
C PRO A 133 10.35 10.11 -12.80
N PRO A 134 11.42 9.28 -12.82
CA PRO A 134 12.07 8.82 -11.61
C PRO A 134 12.92 9.95 -11.01
N GLY A 135 12.95 10.01 -9.69
CA GLY A 135 13.81 10.90 -8.93
C GLY A 135 15.13 10.25 -8.54
N TYR A 136 16.03 11.05 -7.97
CA TYR A 136 17.27 10.57 -7.37
C TYR A 136 17.33 10.92 -5.88
N ASP A 137 17.25 9.90 -5.04
CA ASP A 137 17.47 10.00 -3.60
C ASP A 137 18.98 9.99 -3.33
N ALA A 138 19.54 11.18 -3.06
CA ALA A 138 20.98 11.32 -2.82
C ALA A 138 21.43 10.65 -1.51
N GLY A 139 20.57 10.60 -0.50
CA GLY A 139 20.87 9.97 0.79
C GLY A 139 21.00 8.45 0.69
N LYS A 140 20.10 7.81 -0.06
CA LYS A 140 20.11 6.36 -0.29
C LYS A 140 20.87 5.95 -1.57
N LYS A 141 21.29 6.92 -2.39
CA LYS A 141 21.88 6.73 -3.74
C LYS A 141 20.99 5.86 -4.63
N ILE A 142 19.69 6.10 -4.58
CA ILE A 142 18.67 5.35 -5.33
C ILE A 142 18.05 6.23 -6.39
N ARG A 143 18.06 5.77 -7.64
CA ARG A 143 17.25 6.33 -8.72
C ARG A 143 15.94 5.55 -8.84
N GLY A 144 14.80 6.21 -8.70
CA GLY A 144 13.50 5.58 -8.81
C GLY A 144 12.37 6.40 -8.19
N LYS A 145 11.47 5.72 -7.48
CA LYS A 145 10.31 6.32 -6.82
C LYS A 145 10.40 6.16 -5.32
N LYS A 146 9.75 7.06 -4.59
CA LYS A 146 9.57 6.98 -3.15
C LYS A 146 8.10 6.75 -2.85
N ARG A 147 7.84 5.77 -1.99
CA ARG A 147 6.52 5.41 -1.49
C ARG A 147 6.42 5.92 -0.08
N HIS A 148 5.61 6.93 0.14
CA HIS A 148 5.21 7.31 1.48
C HIS A 148 3.99 6.50 1.86
N ILE A 149 4.04 5.91 3.05
CA ILE A 149 2.92 5.18 3.60
C ILE A 149 2.52 5.79 4.94
N LEU A 150 1.22 5.78 5.18
CA LEU A 150 0.63 6.11 6.46
C LEU A 150 -0.02 4.84 6.99
N VAL A 151 0.33 4.45 8.21
CA VAL A 151 -0.23 3.27 8.87
C VAL A 151 -0.82 3.65 10.22
N ASP A 152 -1.76 2.84 10.70
CA ASP A 152 -2.29 2.98 12.04
C ASP A 152 -1.35 2.36 13.10
N THR A 153 -1.79 2.39 14.37
CA THR A 153 -1.04 1.80 15.48
C THR A 153 -1.00 0.26 15.49
N GLN A 154 -1.73 -0.41 14.59
CA GLN A 154 -1.66 -1.86 14.34
C GLN A 154 -0.75 -2.18 13.15
N GLY A 155 -0.34 -1.18 12.37
CA GLY A 155 0.43 -1.33 11.14
C GLY A 155 -0.43 -1.61 9.91
N LEU A 156 -1.74 -1.41 9.99
CA LEU A 156 -2.63 -1.46 8.84
C LEU A 156 -2.44 -0.21 7.99
N LEU A 157 -2.38 -0.39 6.67
CA LEU A 157 -2.20 0.72 5.74
C LEU A 157 -3.44 1.61 5.77
N MET A 158 -3.27 2.89 6.10
CA MET A 158 -4.32 3.90 6.04
C MET A 158 -4.35 4.60 4.69
N HIS A 159 -3.16 4.96 4.18
CA HIS A 159 -2.99 5.66 2.92
C HIS A 159 -1.57 5.47 2.38
N ALA A 160 -1.40 5.60 1.07
CA ALA A 160 -0.09 5.58 0.43
C ALA A 160 -0.05 6.59 -0.72
N LEU A 161 1.11 7.21 -0.91
CA LEU A 161 1.42 8.07 -2.04
C LEU A 161 2.77 7.65 -2.63
N VAL A 162 2.83 7.56 -3.96
CA VAL A 162 4.06 7.28 -4.68
C VAL A 162 4.43 8.50 -5.49
N HIS A 163 5.69 8.92 -5.43
CA HIS A 163 6.20 10.09 -6.12
C HIS A 163 7.69 9.92 -6.47
N PRO A 164 8.30 10.84 -7.23
CA PRO A 164 9.73 10.80 -7.54
C PRO A 164 10.62 10.75 -6.28
N ALA A 165 11.73 10.00 -6.32
CA ALA A 165 12.57 9.76 -5.15
C ALA A 165 13.40 10.96 -4.66
N ASP A 166 13.53 12.02 -5.46
CA ASP A 166 14.22 13.27 -5.11
C ASP A 166 13.42 14.16 -4.16
N ILE A 167 12.10 13.95 -4.06
CA ILE A 167 11.27 14.64 -3.08
C ILE A 167 11.68 14.17 -1.68
N GLN A 168 12.02 15.13 -0.82
CA GLN A 168 12.44 14.88 0.55
C GLN A 168 11.27 14.41 1.42
N ASP A 169 11.56 13.68 2.49
CA ASP A 169 10.53 13.07 3.34
C ASP A 169 9.64 14.13 4.00
N ARG A 170 10.21 15.27 4.39
CA ARG A 170 9.46 16.44 4.88
C ARG A 170 8.43 16.95 3.88
N ASP A 171 8.75 17.02 2.60
CA ASP A 171 7.86 17.59 1.57
C ASP A 171 6.83 16.53 1.14
N GLY A 172 7.29 15.29 0.93
CA GLY A 172 6.45 14.14 0.62
C GLY A 172 5.44 13.83 1.73
N GLY A 173 5.81 14.00 2.98
CA GLY A 173 4.92 13.87 4.12
C GLY A 173 3.75 14.85 4.07
N VAL A 174 4.00 16.12 3.70
CA VAL A 174 2.92 17.12 3.53
C VAL A 174 1.98 16.70 2.40
N LEU A 175 2.52 16.19 1.29
CA LEU A 175 1.72 15.71 0.16
C LEU A 175 0.78 14.56 0.57
N VAL A 176 1.30 13.59 1.32
CA VAL A 176 0.50 12.46 1.84
C VAL A 176 -0.63 12.96 2.72
N MET A 177 -0.34 13.90 3.61
CA MET A 177 -1.36 14.44 4.51
C MET A 177 -2.40 15.29 3.75
N ALA A 178 -2.00 15.92 2.64
CA ALA A 178 -2.92 16.68 1.77
C ALA A 178 -3.92 15.80 1.03
N THR A 179 -3.56 14.56 0.72
CA THR A 179 -4.46 13.62 0.05
C THR A 179 -5.39 12.86 1.01
N LEU A 180 -5.30 13.10 2.33
CA LEU A 180 -6.18 12.47 3.34
C LEU A 180 -7.53 13.19 3.55
N PHE A 181 -7.82 14.25 2.78
CA PHE A 181 -8.94 15.14 3.03
C PHE A 181 -10.27 14.37 3.23
N GLY A 182 -10.82 14.46 4.45
CA GLY A 182 -12.10 13.84 4.84
C GLY A 182 -12.06 12.34 5.21
N LEU A 183 -10.97 11.62 4.96
CA LEU A 183 -10.91 10.16 5.20
C LEU A 183 -10.75 9.79 6.68
N TYR A 184 -9.95 10.55 7.42
CA TYR A 184 -9.65 10.29 8.83
C TYR A 184 -9.84 11.54 9.69
N PRO A 185 -11.09 11.99 9.91
CA PRO A 185 -11.38 13.25 10.58
C PRO A 185 -10.95 13.30 12.05
N PHE A 186 -10.82 12.13 12.70
CA PHE A 186 -10.43 12.02 14.10
C PHE A 186 -8.93 11.82 14.32
N LEU A 187 -8.11 11.92 13.26
CA LEU A 187 -6.66 11.82 13.38
C LEU A 187 -6.11 13.03 14.14
N LEU A 188 -5.47 12.79 15.29
CA LEU A 188 -4.93 13.82 16.17
C LEU A 188 -3.41 13.78 16.27
N LYS A 189 -2.80 12.59 16.16
CA LYS A 189 -1.36 12.40 16.37
C LYS A 189 -0.69 11.71 15.20
N LEU A 190 0.43 12.26 14.75
CA LEU A 190 1.28 11.71 13.71
C LEU A 190 2.66 11.40 14.27
N PHE A 191 3.04 10.13 14.30
CA PHE A 191 4.40 9.71 14.65
C PHE A 191 5.25 9.69 13.37
N ALA A 192 6.41 10.34 13.43
CA ALA A 192 7.34 10.39 12.31
C ALA A 192 8.79 10.29 12.82
N ASP A 193 9.72 9.98 11.93
CA ASP A 193 11.14 9.94 12.27
C ASP A 193 11.82 11.31 12.15
N GLY A 194 13.13 11.35 12.40
CA GLY A 194 13.93 12.58 12.30
C GLY A 194 13.96 13.21 10.90
N GLY A 195 13.63 12.48 9.84
CA GLY A 195 13.56 13.00 8.47
C GLY A 195 12.39 13.98 8.25
N TYR A 196 11.39 13.95 9.13
CA TYR A 196 10.24 14.87 9.12
C TYR A 196 10.43 16.06 10.07
N GLN A 197 11.63 16.23 10.62
CA GLN A 197 11.92 17.37 11.49
C GLN A 197 12.07 18.66 10.69
N GLY A 198 11.58 19.76 11.26
CA GLY A 198 11.86 21.12 10.79
C GLY A 198 10.60 21.96 10.59
N PRO A 199 10.76 23.30 10.46
CA PRO A 199 9.65 24.22 10.30
C PRO A 199 8.85 23.96 9.03
N THR A 200 9.51 23.58 7.92
CA THR A 200 8.86 23.29 6.63
C THR A 200 7.76 22.23 6.75
N PHE A 201 8.04 21.09 7.39
CA PHE A 201 7.05 20.03 7.58
C PHE A 201 5.91 20.48 8.48
N GLN A 202 6.24 21.14 9.60
CA GLN A 202 5.23 21.60 10.56
C GLN A 202 4.32 22.67 9.94
N ASP A 203 4.87 23.64 9.22
CA ASP A 203 4.10 24.70 8.56
C ASP A 203 3.26 24.16 7.41
N GLY A 204 3.82 23.24 6.62
CA GLY A 204 3.07 22.53 5.59
C GLY A 204 1.90 21.74 6.18
N LEU A 205 2.14 21.00 7.26
CA LEU A 205 1.09 20.24 7.94
C LEU A 205 0.03 21.15 8.54
N ARG A 206 0.40 22.27 9.18
CA ARG A 206 -0.56 23.25 9.71
C ARG A 206 -1.49 23.82 8.64
N LYS A 207 -1.03 23.96 7.39
CA LYS A 207 -1.86 24.44 6.28
C LYS A 207 -2.89 23.41 5.83
N VAL A 208 -2.55 22.13 5.94
CA VAL A 208 -3.29 21.02 5.33
C VAL A 208 -4.15 20.27 6.35
N CYS A 209 -3.61 20.02 7.54
CA CYS A 209 -4.26 19.33 8.66
C CYS A 209 -3.97 20.07 9.97
N ARG A 210 -4.80 21.08 10.28
CA ARG A 210 -4.61 21.98 11.43
C ARG A 210 -4.64 21.30 12.80
N THR A 211 -5.33 20.17 12.91
CA THR A 211 -5.60 19.48 14.18
C THR A 211 -4.54 18.45 14.55
N ILE A 212 -3.60 18.14 13.65
CA ILE A 212 -2.65 17.05 13.83
C ILE A 212 -1.39 17.52 14.54
N THR A 213 -1.05 16.86 15.65
CA THR A 213 0.21 17.05 16.37
C THR A 213 1.24 16.02 15.91
N VAL A 214 2.42 16.50 15.50
CA VAL A 214 3.55 15.65 15.09
C VAL A 214 4.42 15.32 16.29
N GLU A 215 4.70 14.04 16.49
CA GLU A 215 5.65 13.54 17.47
C GLU A 215 6.84 12.90 16.75
N ILE A 216 8.01 13.53 16.85
CA ILE A 216 9.24 13.04 16.22
C ILE A 216 9.91 12.03 17.14
N VAL A 217 9.93 10.77 16.71
CA VAL A 217 10.55 9.66 17.46
C VAL A 217 12.02 9.55 17.07
N ARG A 218 12.90 10.12 17.91
CA ARG A 218 14.36 10.08 17.69
C ARG A 218 14.99 8.81 18.24
N ARG A 219 16.06 8.36 17.58
CA ARG A 219 17.03 7.45 18.17
C ARG A 219 17.78 8.20 19.27
N SER A 220 17.93 7.61 20.46
CA SER A 220 18.84 8.18 21.45
C SER A 220 20.26 8.03 20.92
N ASP A 221 20.96 9.15 20.71
CA ASP A 221 22.32 9.20 20.15
C ASP A 221 23.36 8.49 21.06
N GLN A 222 23.00 8.20 22.31
CA GLN A 222 23.85 7.51 23.29
C GLN A 222 23.68 5.99 23.31
N ALA A 223 22.68 5.44 22.60
CA ALA A 223 22.41 4.01 22.66
C ALA A 223 23.28 3.22 21.69
N LYS A 224 24.22 2.43 22.21
CA LYS A 224 24.94 1.39 21.45
C LYS A 224 24.04 0.17 21.28
N GLY A 225 23.62 -0.13 20.05
CA GLY A 225 22.84 -1.33 19.70
C GLY A 225 21.46 -1.05 19.11
N PHE A 226 20.66 -2.10 18.92
CA PHE A 226 19.27 -1.98 18.46
C PHE A 226 18.38 -1.54 19.63
N VAL A 227 17.85 -0.32 19.56
CA VAL A 227 16.83 0.17 20.50
C VAL A 227 15.49 0.22 19.77
N VAL A 228 14.49 -0.44 20.37
CA VAL A 228 13.10 -0.37 19.88
C VAL A 228 12.59 1.05 20.08
N LEU A 229 12.37 1.75 18.98
CA LEU A 229 11.74 3.07 19.01
C LEU A 229 10.23 2.90 19.19
N PRO A 230 9.61 3.51 20.21
CA PRO A 230 8.19 3.36 20.46
C PRO A 230 7.39 3.66 19.19
N LYS A 231 6.57 2.70 18.78
CA LYS A 231 5.65 2.76 17.62
C LYS A 231 6.31 2.84 16.22
N ARG A 232 7.52 3.39 16.06
CA ARG A 232 8.19 3.47 14.74
C ARG A 232 8.42 2.11 14.07
N TRP A 233 8.75 1.08 14.85
CA TRP A 233 8.96 -0.27 14.31
C TRP A 233 7.72 -0.84 13.60
N ILE A 234 6.53 -0.30 13.87
CA ILE A 234 5.26 -0.77 13.30
C ILE A 234 5.21 -0.47 11.80
N VAL A 235 5.53 0.75 11.38
CA VAL A 235 5.53 1.13 9.96
C VAL A 235 6.66 0.45 9.20
N GLU A 236 7.84 0.32 9.82
CA GLU A 236 8.97 -0.42 9.25
C GLU A 236 8.62 -1.91 9.03
N ARG A 237 7.91 -2.52 9.99
CA ARG A 237 7.37 -3.88 9.83
C ARG A 237 6.37 -3.97 8.68
N THR A 238 5.46 -2.99 8.55
CA THR A 238 4.50 -2.96 7.45
C THR A 238 5.23 -2.86 6.10
N ILE A 239 6.26 -2.01 5.98
CA ILE A 239 7.14 -1.97 4.79
C ILE A 239 7.78 -3.35 4.55
N GLY A 240 8.28 -4.00 5.61
CA GLY A 240 8.82 -5.35 5.55
C GLY A 240 7.81 -6.40 5.03
N TRP A 241 6.54 -6.28 5.42
CA TRP A 241 5.47 -7.14 4.91
C TRP A 241 5.12 -6.86 3.46
N LEU A 242 5.05 -5.59 3.05
CA LEU A 242 4.84 -5.20 1.66
C LEU A 242 5.95 -5.76 0.74
N ASN A 243 7.19 -5.83 1.22
CA ASN A 243 8.32 -6.40 0.48
C ASN A 243 8.19 -7.93 0.24
N ARG A 244 7.26 -8.63 0.91
CA ARG A 244 6.95 -10.04 0.58
C ARG A 244 6.28 -10.17 -0.78
N CYS A 245 5.61 -9.12 -1.25
CA CYS A 245 5.07 -9.04 -2.61
C CYS A 245 6.21 -8.66 -3.57
N ARG A 246 6.71 -9.63 -4.35
CA ARG A 246 7.88 -9.40 -5.23
C ARG A 246 7.65 -8.30 -6.25
N ARG A 247 6.40 -8.03 -6.65
CA ARG A 247 6.08 -6.91 -7.53
C ARG A 247 6.49 -5.56 -6.94
N LEU A 248 6.51 -5.43 -5.61
CA LEU A 248 6.90 -4.20 -4.93
C LEU A 248 8.41 -4.08 -4.69
N ALA A 249 9.23 -5.11 -4.96
CA ALA A 249 10.68 -5.08 -4.68
C ALA A 249 11.44 -4.00 -5.48
N LYS A 250 10.93 -3.65 -6.66
CA LYS A 250 11.37 -2.52 -7.49
C LYS A 250 10.14 -1.76 -7.96
N ASP A 251 10.35 -0.57 -8.48
CA ASP A 251 9.31 0.12 -9.23
C ASP A 251 9.37 -0.30 -10.70
N TRP A 252 8.45 -1.20 -11.07
CA TRP A 252 8.26 -1.68 -12.44
C TRP A 252 7.23 -0.86 -13.20
N GLU A 253 6.47 -0.01 -12.50
CA GLU A 253 5.35 0.72 -13.08
C GLU A 253 5.82 2.04 -13.67
N CYS A 254 5.37 2.37 -14.88
CA CYS A 254 5.70 3.66 -15.49
C CYS A 254 4.99 4.84 -14.82
N LYS A 255 3.86 4.58 -14.14
CA LYS A 255 2.99 5.61 -13.54
C LYS A 255 2.95 5.44 -12.03
N SER A 256 3.11 6.54 -11.29
CA SER A 256 3.12 6.54 -9.82
C SER A 256 1.79 6.02 -9.25
N ARG A 257 0.67 6.30 -9.95
CA ARG A 257 -0.67 5.79 -9.63
C ARG A 257 -0.74 4.26 -9.58
N LYS A 258 -0.19 3.58 -10.60
CA LYS A 258 -0.14 2.10 -10.65
C LYS A 258 0.74 1.53 -9.54
N GLY A 259 1.85 2.20 -9.23
CA GLY A 259 2.69 1.85 -8.08
C GLY A 259 1.91 1.89 -6.77
N ARG A 260 1.09 2.94 -6.55
CA ARG A 260 0.18 3.07 -5.40
C ARG A 260 -0.88 1.95 -5.39
N ALA A 261 -1.50 1.64 -6.53
CA ALA A 261 -2.49 0.57 -6.63
C ALA A 261 -1.93 -0.79 -6.20
N PHE A 262 -0.68 -1.12 -6.56
CA PHE A 262 -0.04 -2.34 -6.06
C PHE A 262 0.24 -2.31 -4.56
N VAL A 263 0.52 -1.14 -3.97
CA VAL A 263 0.64 -1.00 -2.50
C VAL A 263 -0.69 -1.27 -1.82
N LEU A 264 -1.81 -0.76 -2.36
CA LEU A 264 -3.16 -1.05 -1.85
C LEU A 264 -3.53 -2.53 -1.98
N LEU A 265 -3.23 -3.15 -3.13
CA LEU A 265 -3.44 -4.60 -3.31
C LEU A 265 -2.59 -5.43 -2.33
N ALA A 266 -1.36 -5.01 -2.07
CA ALA A 266 -0.47 -5.68 -1.12
C ALA A 266 -0.96 -5.59 0.33
N SER A 267 -1.54 -4.46 0.74
CA SER A 267 -2.07 -4.33 2.10
C SER A 267 -3.35 -5.14 2.33
N ILE A 268 -4.13 -5.41 1.28
CA ILE A 268 -5.29 -6.31 1.33
C ILE A 268 -4.86 -7.78 1.57
N ARG A 269 -3.66 -8.15 1.14
CA ARG A 269 -3.17 -9.53 1.12
C ARG A 269 -2.54 -10.00 2.46
N LEU A 270 -2.58 -9.18 3.51
CA LEU A 270 -1.83 -9.41 4.75
C LEU A 270 -2.48 -10.42 5.70
#